data_AF-A0A2E5KIJ3-F1
#
_entry.id   AF-A0A2E5KIJ3-F1
#
_cell.length_a   1.000
_cell.length_b   1.000
_cell.length_c   1.000
_cell.angle_alpha   90.00
_cell.angle_beta   90.00
_cell.angle_gamma   90.00
#
_symmetry.space_group_name_H-M   'P 1'
#
loop_
_entity.id
_entity.type
_entity.pdbx_description
1 polymer ?
#
loop_
_entity_poly.entity_id
_entity_poly.type
_entity_poly.pdbx_seq_one_letter_code
_entity_poly.pdbx_strand_id
1 'polypeptide(L)'
;MKIEKVELRELNGTLKTEKPFWEERLVRPIDIYPEHRSETLADWDKKRGVLYSSQKESALPISAVFVEIVTDNGLKGIGGPIDHSQAHIIKEQLSHLLIDKDPLAIERLWDQMHRFQVHGRQGTPMIALSAVDCALWDLKGKYYNEPVYKIIGGPTRDKIPAYASMLGFTVEDMGLVKERALEFKEKGYKAQKWFFRHGPMSGTDGFKKNVSMVKTLRETLGEDYDIMLDCWQSWDLNYAMKITSRIEEYSPRWLEEVAMPDRIDTYRQLRQRTSIPLSGAEHEYTRWGFKRFIDQEALDILQPDIYWAGGLSETLKIANYASVHDLITIPHGHSSKAGINFSVTQSPIHTPYQEYLEKWNTIHQFFLKNPIIPEKGYIYLPKETGLGMEIDSSKVESEKIIK
;
A
#
# COMPACT_ATOMS: atom_id res chain seq x y z
N MET A 1 -12.16 -22.76 -21.60
CA MET A 1 -12.32 -22.10 -20.31
C MET A 1 -12.68 -20.66 -20.57
N LYS A 2 -13.82 -20.20 -20.03
CA LYS A 2 -14.29 -18.83 -20.12
C LYS A 2 -14.74 -18.35 -18.75
N ILE A 3 -14.75 -17.05 -18.52
CA ILE A 3 -15.33 -16.46 -17.31
C ILE A 3 -16.85 -16.64 -17.37
N GLU A 4 -17.39 -17.39 -16.42
CA GLU A 4 -18.82 -17.63 -16.26
C GLU A 4 -19.45 -16.59 -15.33
N LYS A 5 -18.72 -16.20 -14.29
CA LYS A 5 -19.27 -15.34 -13.23
C LYS A 5 -18.20 -14.45 -12.60
N VAL A 6 -18.63 -13.26 -12.17
CA VAL A 6 -17.88 -12.37 -11.29
C VAL A 6 -18.70 -12.20 -10.02
N GLU A 7 -18.18 -12.64 -8.89
CA GLU A 7 -18.84 -12.59 -7.59
C GLU A 7 -18.13 -11.62 -6.64
N LEU A 8 -18.91 -10.99 -5.78
CA LEU A 8 -18.41 -10.10 -4.74
C LEU A 8 -18.86 -10.66 -3.39
N ARG A 9 -17.90 -11.10 -2.59
CA ARG A 9 -18.12 -11.74 -1.29
C ARG A 9 -17.71 -10.77 -0.19
N GLU A 10 -18.67 -10.36 0.61
CA GLU A 10 -18.44 -9.59 1.83
C GLU A 10 -18.30 -10.59 3.00
N LEU A 11 -17.13 -10.60 3.63
CA LEU A 11 -16.79 -11.46 4.75
C LEU A 11 -16.71 -10.62 6.02
N ASN A 12 -17.30 -11.12 7.11
CA ASN A 12 -17.24 -10.49 8.41
C ASN A 12 -16.63 -11.47 9.42
N GLY A 13 -15.81 -10.95 10.33
CA GLY A 13 -15.21 -11.69 11.42
C GLY A 13 -14.65 -10.77 12.49
N THR A 14 -14.13 -11.33 13.57
CA THR A 14 -13.62 -10.54 14.70
C THR A 14 -12.13 -10.80 14.95
N LEU A 15 -11.31 -9.75 14.86
CA LEU A 15 -9.90 -9.79 15.26
C LEU A 15 -9.78 -9.49 16.75
N LYS A 16 -9.22 -10.42 17.53
CA LYS A 16 -8.94 -10.17 18.95
C LYS A 16 -7.72 -9.27 19.11
N THR A 17 -7.81 -8.26 19.98
CA THR A 17 -6.74 -7.29 20.23
C THR A 17 -6.48 -7.13 21.72
N GLU A 18 -5.23 -7.13 22.16
CA GLU A 18 -4.88 -7.01 23.60
C GLU A 18 -4.79 -5.55 24.09
N LYS A 19 -4.65 -4.59 23.18
CA LYS A 19 -4.44 -3.16 23.43
C LYS A 19 -5.19 -2.34 22.37
N PRO A 20 -5.31 -1.01 22.52
CA PRO A 20 -5.73 -0.16 21.42
C PRO A 20 -4.88 -0.47 20.19
N PHE A 21 -5.53 -0.97 19.13
CA PHE A 21 -4.82 -1.41 17.94
C PHE A 21 -4.12 -0.24 17.27
N TRP A 22 -4.81 0.89 17.12
CA TRP A 22 -4.26 2.16 16.67
C TRP A 22 -3.84 3.05 17.85
N GLU A 23 -2.63 3.57 17.80
CA GLU A 23 -2.04 4.42 18.86
C GLU A 23 -2.01 5.90 18.45
N GLU A 24 -1.74 6.20 17.18
CA GLU A 24 -1.77 7.57 16.65
C GLU A 24 -2.22 7.61 15.19
N ARG A 25 -2.76 8.75 14.72
CA ARG A 25 -3.04 9.00 13.30
C ARG A 25 -1.94 9.84 12.67
N LEU A 26 -1.67 9.63 11.38
CA LEU A 26 -0.83 10.54 10.61
C LEU A 26 -1.49 11.91 10.38
N VAL A 27 -0.69 12.90 9.97
CA VAL A 27 -1.16 14.17 9.42
C VAL A 27 -1.96 13.94 8.13
N ARG A 28 -2.98 14.75 7.88
CA ARG A 28 -3.82 14.64 6.68
C ARG A 28 -3.89 15.96 5.92
N PRO A 29 -4.08 15.95 4.59
CA PRO A 29 -4.26 17.19 3.83
C PRO A 29 -5.42 18.05 4.35
N ILE A 30 -6.48 17.42 4.86
CA ILE A 30 -7.66 18.08 5.42
C ILE A 30 -7.41 18.73 6.80
N ASP A 31 -6.31 18.41 7.48
CA ASP A 31 -6.01 18.96 8.82
C ASP A 31 -5.67 20.46 8.78
N ILE A 32 -5.59 21.09 7.61
CA ILE A 32 -5.54 22.56 7.51
C ILE A 32 -6.75 23.24 8.16
N TYR A 33 -7.88 22.52 8.26
CA TYR A 33 -9.09 22.96 8.91
C TYR A 33 -9.09 22.54 10.39
N PRO A 34 -9.24 23.48 11.35
CA PRO A 34 -9.14 23.19 12.79
C PRO A 34 -10.01 22.05 13.29
N GLU A 35 -11.24 21.94 12.79
CA GLU A 35 -12.24 20.93 13.16
C GLU A 35 -11.80 19.51 12.78
N HIS A 36 -11.08 19.36 11.66
CA HIS A 36 -10.51 18.09 11.24
C HIS A 36 -9.20 17.80 11.96
N ARG A 37 -8.38 18.83 12.18
CA ARG A 37 -7.11 18.71 12.92
C ARG A 37 -7.31 18.21 14.34
N SER A 38 -8.38 18.66 15.00
CA SER A 38 -8.73 18.25 16.37
C SER A 38 -9.33 16.85 16.46
N GLU A 39 -9.66 16.20 15.34
CA GLU A 39 -10.18 14.83 15.36
C GLU A 39 -9.15 13.88 15.99
N THR A 40 -9.61 13.16 17.00
CA THR A 40 -8.87 12.05 17.61
C THR A 40 -8.92 10.82 16.71
N LEU A 41 -8.12 9.80 17.01
CA LEU A 41 -8.27 8.48 16.40
C LEU A 41 -9.71 7.95 16.51
N ALA A 42 -10.35 8.11 17.67
CA ALA A 42 -11.72 7.66 17.88
C ALA A 42 -12.75 8.40 17.01
N ASP A 43 -12.50 9.66 16.65
CA ASP A 43 -13.36 10.42 15.72
C ASP A 43 -13.11 10.03 14.27
N TRP A 44 -11.86 9.75 13.93
CA TRP A 44 -11.46 9.23 12.62
C TRP A 44 -12.11 7.88 12.32
N ASP A 45 -12.09 6.99 13.31
CA ASP A 45 -12.67 5.65 13.26
C ASP A 45 -14.19 5.66 13.04
N LYS A 46 -14.91 6.60 13.68
CA LYS A 46 -16.38 6.71 13.57
C LYS A 46 -16.85 7.14 12.19
N LYS A 47 -16.10 7.99 11.49
CA LYS A 47 -16.56 8.61 10.22
C LYS A 47 -16.35 7.74 8.99
N ARG A 48 -15.44 6.76 9.04
CA ARG A 48 -15.14 5.92 7.88
C ARG A 48 -16.04 4.70 7.69
N GLY A 49 -16.95 4.43 8.64
CA GLY A 49 -18.00 3.42 8.47
C GLY A 49 -17.42 2.04 8.16
N VAL A 50 -17.27 1.23 9.21
CA VAL A 50 -16.73 -0.15 9.20
C VAL A 50 -15.19 -0.19 9.21
N LEU A 51 -14.64 -0.32 10.43
CA LEU A 51 -13.49 -1.18 10.79
C LEU A 51 -12.92 -0.90 12.19
N TYR A 52 -13.40 0.09 12.94
CA TYR A 52 -12.61 0.59 14.09
C TYR A 52 -13.43 1.03 15.31
N SER A 53 -14.48 0.29 15.70
CA SER A 53 -15.31 0.68 16.85
C SER A 53 -14.69 0.33 18.21
N SER A 54 -14.22 1.39 18.89
CA SER A 54 -14.11 1.57 20.34
C SER A 54 -12.94 0.89 21.08
N GLN A 55 -12.11 1.72 21.71
CA GLN A 55 -11.07 1.38 22.70
C GLN A 55 -11.60 0.66 23.97
N LYS A 56 -12.84 0.16 23.96
CA LYS A 56 -13.46 -0.49 25.13
C LYS A 56 -13.45 -2.02 25.08
N GLU A 57 -13.20 -2.63 23.92
CA GLU A 57 -13.25 -4.09 23.80
C GLU A 57 -11.99 -4.66 23.14
N SER A 58 -11.56 -5.84 23.63
CA SER A 58 -10.43 -6.62 23.13
C SER A 58 -10.75 -7.34 21.80
N ALA A 59 -11.54 -6.69 20.95
CA ALA A 59 -12.12 -7.23 19.73
C ALA A 59 -12.37 -6.12 18.71
N LEU A 60 -11.92 -6.33 17.48
CA LEU A 60 -12.06 -5.43 16.34
C LEU A 60 -12.90 -6.13 15.27
N PRO A 61 -14.12 -5.66 14.95
CA PRO A 61 -14.90 -6.22 13.86
C PRO A 61 -14.23 -5.90 12.52
N ILE A 62 -13.95 -6.94 11.73
CA ILE A 62 -13.35 -6.86 10.40
C ILE A 62 -14.43 -7.19 9.37
N SER A 63 -14.64 -6.29 8.42
CA SER A 63 -15.38 -6.57 7.19
C SER A 63 -14.48 -6.34 5.99
N ALA A 64 -14.57 -7.23 5.01
CA ALA A 64 -13.78 -7.16 3.78
C ALA A 64 -14.58 -7.69 2.60
N VAL A 65 -14.53 -6.99 1.47
CA VAL A 65 -15.11 -7.47 0.21
C VAL A 65 -14.00 -8.06 -0.66
N PHE A 66 -14.23 -9.25 -1.21
CA PHE A 66 -13.35 -9.88 -2.19
C PHE A 66 -14.08 -10.06 -3.52
N VAL A 67 -13.38 -9.82 -4.63
CA VAL A 67 -13.85 -10.17 -5.97
C VAL A 67 -13.38 -11.58 -6.31
N GLU A 68 -14.30 -12.41 -6.81
CA GLU A 68 -13.99 -13.74 -7.31
C GLU A 68 -14.38 -13.85 -8.78
N ILE A 69 -13.44 -14.31 -9.61
CA ILE A 69 -13.66 -14.58 -11.03
C ILE A 69 -13.75 -16.08 -11.19
N VAL A 70 -14.92 -16.58 -11.58
CA VAL A 70 -15.24 -18.00 -11.70
C VAL A 70 -15.40 -18.35 -13.17
N THR A 71 -14.83 -19.48 -13.57
CA THR A 71 -14.88 -19.98 -14.94
C THR A 71 -15.86 -21.13 -15.11
N ASP A 72 -16.22 -21.41 -16.35
CA ASP A 72 -17.12 -22.49 -16.78
C ASP A 72 -16.69 -23.92 -16.38
N ASN A 73 -15.45 -24.10 -15.89
CA ASN A 73 -14.95 -25.37 -15.36
C ASN A 73 -14.73 -25.35 -13.83
N GLY A 74 -15.17 -24.30 -13.14
CA GLY A 74 -15.05 -24.13 -11.69
C GLY A 74 -13.72 -23.55 -11.19
N LEU A 75 -12.74 -23.27 -12.07
CA LEU A 75 -11.52 -22.57 -11.65
C LEU A 75 -11.85 -21.14 -11.22
N LYS A 76 -11.22 -20.70 -10.11
CA LYS A 76 -11.54 -19.43 -9.46
C LYS A 76 -10.30 -18.64 -9.04
N GLY A 77 -10.23 -17.38 -9.48
CA GLY A 77 -9.27 -16.38 -8.96
C GLY A 77 -9.92 -15.43 -7.96
N ILE A 78 -9.14 -14.94 -7.00
CA ILE A 78 -9.60 -14.06 -5.91
C ILE A 78 -8.72 -12.79 -5.88
N GLY A 79 -9.36 -11.64 -5.76
CA GLY A 79 -8.72 -10.34 -5.55
C GLY A 79 -9.37 -9.57 -4.40
N GLY A 80 -8.59 -8.73 -3.74
CA GLY A 80 -9.03 -7.84 -2.66
C GLY A 80 -8.12 -7.92 -1.43
N PRO A 81 -8.59 -7.44 -0.27
CA PRO A 81 -9.89 -6.81 -0.04
C PRO A 81 -10.11 -5.49 -0.80
N ILE A 82 -11.38 -5.12 -0.99
CA ILE A 82 -11.84 -3.86 -1.61
C ILE A 82 -13.00 -3.26 -0.83
N ASP A 83 -13.32 -1.99 -1.10
CA ASP A 83 -14.46 -1.27 -0.50
C ASP A 83 -15.75 -1.46 -1.32
N HIS A 84 -16.90 -1.15 -0.71
CA HIS A 84 -18.21 -1.22 -1.37
C HIS A 84 -18.34 -0.35 -2.62
N SER A 85 -17.67 0.80 -2.66
CA SER A 85 -17.68 1.68 -3.85
C SER A 85 -16.97 1.03 -5.04
N GLN A 86 -15.88 0.31 -4.79
CA GLN A 86 -15.12 -0.44 -5.79
C GLN A 86 -15.92 -1.67 -6.23
N ALA A 87 -16.52 -2.39 -5.27
CA ALA A 87 -17.40 -3.53 -5.51
C ALA A 87 -18.58 -3.15 -6.43
N HIS A 88 -19.21 -2.00 -6.19
CA HIS A 88 -20.29 -1.49 -7.04
C HIS A 88 -19.82 -1.25 -8.49
N ILE A 89 -18.63 -0.66 -8.68
CA ILE A 89 -18.07 -0.43 -10.02
C ILE A 89 -17.77 -1.77 -10.71
N ILE A 90 -17.14 -2.72 -10.01
CA ILE A 90 -16.85 -4.05 -10.58
C ILE A 90 -18.15 -4.66 -11.09
N LYS A 91 -19.18 -4.69 -10.24
CA LYS A 91 -20.46 -5.30 -10.54
C LYS A 91 -21.21 -4.64 -11.68
N GLU A 92 -21.47 -3.34 -11.55
CA GLU A 92 -22.37 -2.62 -12.45
C GLU A 92 -21.68 -2.20 -13.76
N GLN A 93 -20.35 -2.11 -13.77
CA GLN A 93 -19.61 -1.54 -14.90
C GLN A 93 -18.56 -2.45 -15.51
N LEU A 94 -17.88 -3.30 -14.74
CA LEU A 94 -16.77 -4.11 -15.29
C LEU A 94 -17.18 -5.55 -15.62
N SER A 95 -18.07 -6.18 -14.83
CA SER A 95 -18.42 -7.59 -14.95
C SER A 95 -18.87 -7.99 -16.35
N HIS A 96 -19.72 -7.19 -17.00
CA HIS A 96 -20.26 -7.49 -18.34
C HIS A 96 -19.17 -7.53 -19.44
N LEU A 97 -18.03 -6.87 -19.22
CA LEU A 97 -16.88 -6.94 -20.13
C LEU A 97 -16.11 -8.26 -20.00
N LEU A 98 -16.21 -8.91 -18.83
CA LEU A 98 -15.46 -10.11 -18.45
C LEU A 98 -16.20 -11.40 -18.81
N ILE A 99 -17.53 -11.43 -18.70
CA ILE A 99 -18.33 -12.63 -19.00
C ILE A 99 -18.08 -13.12 -20.44
N ASP A 100 -18.01 -14.45 -20.59
CA ASP A 100 -17.71 -15.17 -21.83
C ASP A 100 -16.32 -14.89 -22.43
N LYS A 101 -15.43 -14.19 -21.73
CA LYS A 101 -14.05 -13.94 -22.17
C LYS A 101 -13.09 -15.01 -21.65
N ASP A 102 -11.97 -15.11 -22.35
CA ASP A 102 -10.82 -15.90 -21.90
C ASP A 102 -10.14 -15.18 -20.72
N PRO A 103 -10.12 -15.75 -19.50
CA PRO A 103 -9.49 -15.12 -18.34
C PRO A 103 -7.96 -15.06 -18.43
N LEU A 104 -7.32 -15.80 -19.34
CA LEU A 104 -5.86 -15.78 -19.52
C LEU A 104 -5.40 -14.60 -20.37
N ALA A 105 -6.32 -13.97 -21.11
CA ALA A 105 -6.11 -12.79 -21.93
C ALA A 105 -6.13 -11.49 -21.10
N ILE A 106 -5.38 -11.46 -19.98
CA ILE A 106 -5.41 -10.39 -18.98
C ILE A 106 -5.14 -9.01 -19.60
N GLU A 107 -4.13 -8.88 -20.48
CA GLU A 107 -3.81 -7.63 -21.18
C GLU A 107 -5.00 -7.08 -21.99
N ARG A 108 -5.76 -7.97 -22.65
CA ARG A 108 -6.95 -7.58 -23.40
C ARG A 108 -8.04 -7.08 -22.46
N LEU A 109 -8.30 -7.81 -21.38
CA LEU A 109 -9.34 -7.45 -20.41
C LEU A 109 -9.00 -6.14 -19.70
N TRP A 110 -7.73 -5.96 -19.33
CA TRP A 110 -7.21 -4.72 -18.77
C TRP A 110 -7.44 -3.53 -19.70
N ASP A 111 -7.04 -3.63 -20.98
CA ASP A 111 -7.19 -2.54 -21.95
C ASP A 111 -8.68 -2.22 -22.20
N GLN A 112 -9.54 -3.23 -22.31
CA GLN A 112 -10.98 -3.04 -22.47
C GLN A 112 -11.62 -2.35 -21.26
N MET A 113 -11.35 -2.81 -20.04
CA MET A 113 -11.86 -2.19 -18.81
C MET A 113 -11.39 -0.75 -18.69
N HIS A 114 -10.10 -0.50 -18.92
CA HIS A 114 -9.51 0.82 -18.81
C HIS A 114 -10.08 1.81 -19.85
N ARG A 115 -10.28 1.37 -21.11
CA ARG A 115 -10.89 2.21 -22.16
C ARG A 115 -12.37 2.44 -21.95
N PHE A 116 -13.09 1.45 -21.40
CA PHE A 116 -14.49 1.61 -21.04
C PHE A 116 -14.69 2.66 -19.94
N GLN A 117 -13.75 2.72 -18.99
CA GLN A 117 -13.72 3.69 -17.89
C GLN A 117 -13.20 5.08 -18.34
N VAL A 118 -13.85 5.69 -19.33
CA VAL A 118 -13.48 7.03 -19.85
C VAL A 118 -13.44 8.09 -18.75
N HIS A 119 -14.35 8.02 -17.77
CA HIS A 119 -14.41 8.92 -16.61
C HIS A 119 -13.77 8.33 -15.33
N GLY A 120 -13.16 7.15 -15.40
CA GLY A 120 -12.64 6.42 -14.24
C GLY A 120 -11.11 6.33 -14.16
N ARG A 121 -10.42 7.09 -14.99
CA ARG A 121 -8.97 7.06 -15.24
C ARG A 121 -8.04 7.09 -14.01
N GLN A 122 -8.56 7.46 -12.84
CA GLN A 122 -7.87 7.56 -11.55
C GLN A 122 -8.86 7.22 -10.42
N GLY A 123 -8.37 6.99 -9.20
CA GLY A 123 -9.21 6.82 -8.02
C GLY A 123 -10.00 5.52 -7.99
N THR A 124 -11.21 5.56 -7.42
CA THR A 124 -12.04 4.37 -7.13
C THR A 124 -12.23 3.42 -8.31
N PRO A 125 -12.51 3.87 -9.56
CA PRO A 125 -12.64 2.96 -10.69
C PRO A 125 -11.34 2.25 -11.07
N MET A 126 -10.18 2.89 -10.89
CA MET A 126 -8.89 2.24 -11.12
C MET A 126 -8.57 1.21 -10.02
N ILE A 127 -8.94 1.50 -8.76
CA ILE A 127 -8.82 0.54 -7.65
C ILE A 127 -9.69 -0.70 -7.94
N ALA A 128 -10.93 -0.49 -8.39
CA ALA A 128 -11.83 -1.56 -8.82
C ALA A 128 -11.23 -2.42 -9.96
N LEU A 129 -10.68 -1.77 -10.99
CA LEU A 129 -10.00 -2.44 -12.11
C LEU A 129 -8.79 -3.25 -11.62
N SER A 130 -7.99 -2.67 -10.74
CA SER A 130 -6.79 -3.31 -10.17
C SER A 130 -7.13 -4.59 -9.41
N ALA A 131 -8.23 -4.59 -8.65
CA ALA A 131 -8.69 -5.78 -7.94
C ALA A 131 -9.12 -6.91 -8.90
N VAL A 132 -9.78 -6.56 -10.01
CA VAL A 132 -10.12 -7.52 -11.07
C VAL A 132 -8.85 -8.06 -11.73
N ASP A 133 -7.88 -7.21 -12.06
CA ASP A 133 -6.60 -7.61 -12.64
C ASP A 133 -5.85 -8.59 -11.73
N CYS A 134 -5.75 -8.29 -10.43
CA CYS A 134 -5.16 -9.20 -9.44
C CYS A 134 -5.91 -10.53 -9.33
N ALA A 135 -7.25 -10.52 -9.36
CA ALA A 135 -8.04 -11.76 -9.37
C ALA A 135 -7.79 -12.60 -10.62
N LEU A 136 -7.64 -11.98 -11.80
CA LEU A 136 -7.27 -12.67 -13.03
C LEU A 136 -5.86 -13.27 -12.95
N TRP A 137 -4.90 -12.58 -12.32
CA TRP A 137 -3.56 -13.13 -12.08
C TRP A 137 -3.56 -14.31 -11.10
N ASP A 138 -4.35 -14.22 -10.02
CA ASP A 138 -4.53 -15.34 -9.10
C ASP A 138 -5.15 -16.56 -9.83
N LEU A 139 -6.17 -16.34 -10.66
CA LEU A 139 -6.75 -17.36 -11.54
C LEU A 139 -5.70 -17.97 -12.47
N LYS A 140 -4.90 -17.14 -13.13
CA LYS A 140 -3.87 -17.57 -14.07
C LYS A 140 -2.81 -18.43 -13.40
N GLY A 141 -2.38 -18.08 -12.19
CA GLY A 141 -1.48 -18.95 -11.43
C GLY A 141 -2.12 -20.29 -11.07
N LYS A 142 -3.40 -20.30 -10.68
CA LYS A 142 -4.17 -21.53 -10.46
C LYS A 142 -4.35 -22.38 -11.71
N TYR A 143 -4.54 -21.75 -12.86
CA TYR A 143 -4.60 -22.46 -14.14
C TYR A 143 -3.29 -23.19 -14.47
N TYR A 144 -2.15 -22.53 -14.24
CA TYR A 144 -0.83 -23.13 -14.48
C TYR A 144 -0.30 -23.97 -13.31
N ASN A 145 -1.03 -24.02 -12.19
CA ASN A 145 -0.59 -24.60 -10.93
C ASN A 145 0.78 -24.08 -10.46
N GLU A 146 1.00 -22.78 -10.61
CA GLU A 146 2.24 -22.11 -10.21
C GLU A 146 1.97 -20.79 -9.47
N PRO A 147 2.89 -20.35 -8.58
CA PRO A 147 2.88 -19.00 -8.06
C PRO A 147 3.04 -17.96 -9.18
N VAL A 148 2.37 -16.80 -9.05
CA VAL A 148 2.36 -15.76 -10.09
C VAL A 148 3.76 -15.24 -10.43
N TYR A 149 4.66 -15.10 -9.45
CA TYR A 149 6.03 -14.64 -9.72
C TYR A 149 6.77 -15.52 -10.73
N LYS A 150 6.50 -16.83 -10.80
CA LYS A 150 7.11 -17.72 -11.80
C LYS A 150 6.58 -17.46 -13.21
N ILE A 151 5.33 -17.02 -13.31
CA ILE A 151 4.65 -16.77 -14.60
C ILE A 151 5.10 -15.42 -15.18
N ILE A 152 5.38 -14.43 -14.34
CA ILE A 152 5.76 -13.07 -14.78
C ILE A 152 7.28 -12.89 -14.96
N GLY A 153 8.07 -13.95 -14.89
CA GLY A 153 9.51 -13.92 -15.21
C GLY A 153 10.40 -14.76 -14.30
N GLY A 154 9.89 -15.21 -13.16
CA GLY A 154 10.67 -15.95 -12.17
C GLY A 154 11.43 -15.03 -11.20
N PRO A 155 11.94 -15.61 -10.10
CA PRO A 155 12.56 -14.85 -9.04
C PRO A 155 14.01 -14.47 -9.40
N THR A 156 14.41 -13.24 -9.09
CA THR A 156 15.80 -12.79 -9.11
C THR A 156 16.52 -13.05 -7.79
N ARG A 157 15.76 -13.44 -6.75
CA ARG A 157 16.24 -13.72 -5.39
C ARG A 157 15.25 -14.59 -4.62
N ASP A 158 15.71 -15.29 -3.60
CA ASP A 158 14.87 -16.18 -2.78
C ASP A 158 14.09 -15.45 -1.67
N LYS A 159 14.46 -14.20 -1.38
CA LYS A 159 13.82 -13.34 -0.39
C LYS A 159 14.14 -11.87 -0.62
N ILE A 160 13.26 -10.99 -0.17
CA ILE A 160 13.46 -9.54 -0.23
C ILE A 160 13.57 -8.94 1.18
N PRO A 161 14.52 -8.02 1.42
CA PRO A 161 14.55 -7.19 2.63
C PRO A 161 13.20 -6.47 2.83
N ALA A 162 12.62 -6.59 4.01
CA ALA A 162 11.44 -5.82 4.38
C ALA A 162 11.83 -4.61 5.21
N TYR A 163 11.09 -3.51 5.03
CA TYR A 163 11.06 -2.43 6.02
C TYR A 163 9.73 -2.40 6.74
N ALA A 164 9.78 -2.12 8.04
CA ALA A 164 8.57 -1.98 8.85
C ALA A 164 7.99 -0.58 8.63
N SER A 165 6.78 -0.52 8.09
CA SER A 165 6.02 0.72 7.98
C SER A 165 5.17 0.87 9.24
N MET A 166 5.52 1.89 10.04
CA MET A 166 5.07 2.10 11.41
C MET A 166 3.73 2.85 11.47
N LEU A 167 2.85 2.62 10.50
CA LEU A 167 1.55 3.26 10.43
C LEU A 167 0.75 2.91 11.68
N GLY A 168 0.29 3.95 12.38
CA GLY A 168 -0.60 3.77 13.51
C GLY A 168 0.07 3.45 14.84
N PHE A 169 1.41 3.49 14.91
CA PHE A 169 2.15 3.58 16.16
C PHE A 169 2.27 5.03 16.61
N THR A 170 2.42 5.24 17.92
CA THR A 170 2.61 6.61 18.43
C THR A 170 3.89 7.26 17.94
N VAL A 171 3.80 8.55 17.63
CA VAL A 171 4.93 9.41 17.25
C VAL A 171 5.03 10.66 18.13
N GLU A 172 4.14 10.79 19.12
CA GLU A 172 4.15 11.91 20.07
C GLU A 172 4.83 11.54 21.41
N ASP A 173 4.90 10.25 21.75
CA ASP A 173 5.63 9.75 22.92
C ASP A 173 7.02 9.22 22.52
N MET A 174 8.07 9.99 22.82
CA MET A 174 9.43 9.63 22.45
C MET A 174 9.95 8.39 23.17
N GLY A 175 9.45 8.05 24.36
CA GLY A 175 9.81 6.82 25.06
C GLY A 175 9.32 5.59 24.29
N LEU A 176 8.05 5.63 23.87
CA LEU A 176 7.45 4.57 23.07
C LEU A 176 8.03 4.51 21.64
N VAL A 177 8.35 5.65 21.02
CA VAL A 177 9.06 5.67 19.73
C VAL A 177 10.39 4.93 19.84
N LYS A 178 11.18 5.16 20.90
CA LYS A 178 12.44 4.44 21.14
C LYS A 178 12.23 2.94 21.32
N GLU A 179 11.29 2.57 22.19
CA GLU A 179 10.95 1.18 22.49
C GLU A 179 10.59 0.42 21.21
N ARG A 180 9.66 0.97 20.41
CA ARG A 180 9.21 0.36 19.16
C ARG A 180 10.32 0.33 18.10
N ALA A 181 11.10 1.39 17.97
CA ALA A 181 12.20 1.43 17.03
C ALA A 181 13.21 0.28 17.30
N LEU A 182 13.55 0.06 18.57
CA LEU A 182 14.40 -1.07 18.96
C LEU A 182 13.70 -2.42 18.75
N GLU A 183 12.43 -2.55 19.14
CA GLU A 183 11.65 -3.78 18.95
C GLU A 183 11.65 -4.24 17.48
N PHE A 184 11.38 -3.35 16.53
CA PHE A 184 11.33 -3.71 15.12
C PHE A 184 12.72 -3.93 14.50
N LYS A 185 13.76 -3.26 15.04
CA LYS A 185 15.16 -3.59 14.71
C LYS A 185 15.54 -4.99 15.21
N GLU A 186 15.13 -5.37 16.42
CA GLU A 186 15.35 -6.71 17.00
C GLU A 186 14.59 -7.82 16.26
N LYS A 187 13.37 -7.52 15.77
CA LYS A 187 12.63 -8.40 14.83
C LYS A 187 13.36 -8.60 13.49
N GLY A 188 14.41 -7.80 13.24
CA GLY A 188 15.33 -7.99 12.14
C GLY A 188 15.01 -7.18 10.89
N TYR A 189 14.01 -6.28 10.92
CA TYR A 189 13.72 -5.37 9.81
C TYR A 189 14.97 -4.60 9.40
N LYS A 190 15.09 -4.32 8.10
CA LYS A 190 16.28 -3.65 7.55
C LYS A 190 16.18 -2.14 7.56
N ALA A 191 14.96 -1.63 7.62
CA ALA A 191 14.66 -0.21 7.72
C ALA A 191 13.29 -0.01 8.38
N GLN A 192 12.98 1.24 8.74
CA GLN A 192 11.68 1.62 9.28
C GLN A 192 11.17 2.90 8.64
N LYS A 193 9.88 2.94 8.27
CA LYS A 193 9.18 4.14 7.82
C LYS A 193 8.23 4.65 8.90
N TRP A 194 8.36 5.91 9.29
CA TRP A 194 7.58 6.56 10.34
C TRP A 194 6.75 7.72 9.79
N PHE A 195 5.59 7.98 10.39
CA PHE A 195 4.61 8.92 9.84
C PHE A 195 4.59 10.21 10.64
N PHE A 196 4.62 11.35 9.96
CA PHE A 196 4.47 12.63 10.63
C PHE A 196 3.05 12.81 11.17
N ARG A 197 2.94 13.34 12.40
CA ARG A 197 1.66 13.71 13.01
C ARG A 197 1.25 15.15 12.70
N HIS A 198 2.22 15.99 12.39
CA HIS A 198 2.05 17.42 12.22
C HIS A 198 2.45 17.90 10.82
N GLY A 199 1.89 19.04 10.42
CA GLY A 199 2.20 19.69 9.14
C GLY A 199 2.24 21.22 9.26
N PRO A 200 2.13 21.97 8.14
CA PRO A 200 2.23 23.44 8.13
C PRO A 200 1.24 24.12 9.08
N MET A 201 0.03 23.57 9.19
CA MET A 201 -1.04 24.04 10.06
C MET A 201 -0.72 23.91 11.56
N SER A 202 0.27 23.12 11.97
CA SER A 202 0.57 22.85 13.38
C SER A 202 1.53 23.86 14.02
N GLY A 203 1.96 24.88 13.26
CA GLY A 203 2.83 25.94 13.76
C GLY A 203 4.19 25.45 14.26
N THR A 204 4.84 26.31 15.04
CA THR A 204 6.20 26.06 15.56
C THR A 204 6.28 24.83 16.47
N ASP A 205 5.24 24.55 17.25
CA ASP A 205 5.25 23.43 18.19
C ASP A 205 5.16 22.10 17.47
N GLY A 206 4.25 21.97 16.49
CA GLY A 206 4.17 20.76 15.65
C GLY A 206 5.45 20.55 14.83
N PHE A 207 6.06 21.62 14.32
CA PHE A 207 7.36 21.56 13.66
C PHE A 207 8.45 20.98 14.58
N LYS A 208 8.57 21.49 15.82
CA LYS A 208 9.54 20.99 16.80
C LYS A 208 9.31 19.53 17.17
N LYS A 209 8.04 19.11 17.32
CA LYS A 209 7.69 17.71 17.60
C LYS A 209 8.10 16.77 16.46
N ASN A 210 7.82 17.14 15.22
CA ASN A 210 8.27 16.37 14.05
C ASN A 210 9.81 16.22 14.03
N VAL A 211 10.56 17.29 14.23
CA VAL A 211 12.04 17.24 14.30
C VAL A 211 12.52 16.37 15.47
N SER A 212 11.87 16.47 16.63
CA SER A 212 12.20 15.66 17.81
C SER A 212 12.00 14.16 17.56
N MET A 213 10.95 13.77 16.84
CA MET A 213 10.71 12.38 16.45
C MET A 213 11.83 11.86 15.55
N VAL A 214 12.20 12.60 14.50
CA VAL A 214 13.28 12.19 13.58
C VAL A 214 14.61 12.06 14.31
N LYS A 215 14.95 13.06 15.14
CA LYS A 215 16.14 13.02 15.98
C LYS A 215 16.16 11.78 16.88
N THR A 216 15.04 11.50 17.54
CA THR A 216 14.90 10.35 18.43
C THR A 216 15.12 9.03 17.70
N LEU A 217 14.55 8.88 16.50
CA LEU A 217 14.76 7.68 15.69
C LEU A 217 16.24 7.50 15.34
N ARG A 218 16.90 8.54 14.84
CA ARG A 218 18.33 8.47 14.46
C ARG A 218 19.22 8.14 15.65
N GLU A 219 19.06 8.84 16.78
CA GLU A 219 19.83 8.58 18.02
C GLU A 219 19.63 7.14 18.54
N THR A 220 18.45 6.56 18.31
CA THR A 220 18.10 5.22 18.80
C THR A 220 18.60 4.11 17.88
N LEU A 221 18.45 4.30 16.57
CA LEU A 221 18.74 3.27 15.58
C LEU A 221 20.19 3.29 15.11
N GLY A 222 20.92 4.40 15.35
CA GLY A 222 22.30 4.61 14.93
C GLY A 222 22.40 5.13 13.49
N GLU A 223 23.60 5.52 13.06
CA GLU A 223 23.85 6.15 11.75
C GLU A 223 23.58 5.23 10.55
N ASP A 224 23.84 3.92 10.69
CA ASP A 224 23.80 2.98 9.56
C ASP A 224 22.42 2.38 9.28
N TYR A 225 21.43 2.64 10.14
CA TYR A 225 20.09 2.06 9.97
C TYR A 225 19.22 2.97 9.10
N ASP A 226 18.60 2.42 8.06
CA ASP A 226 17.72 3.18 7.17
C ASP A 226 16.43 3.61 7.90
N ILE A 227 16.15 4.92 7.88
CA ILE A 227 14.92 5.53 8.43
C ILE A 227 14.26 6.33 7.31
N MET A 228 12.96 6.13 7.12
CA MET A 228 12.15 6.83 6.14
C MET A 228 11.02 7.57 6.83
N LEU A 229 10.54 8.66 6.23
CA LEU A 229 9.54 9.52 6.86
C LEU A 229 8.42 9.84 5.88
N ASP A 230 7.20 9.58 6.30
CA ASP A 230 5.99 9.71 5.49
C ASP A 230 5.17 10.93 5.89
N CYS A 231 4.83 11.73 4.88
CA CYS A 231 4.16 13.02 5.03
C CYS A 231 2.69 12.97 4.57
N TRP A 232 2.28 11.89 3.91
CA TRP A 232 0.93 11.63 3.41
C TRP A 232 0.25 12.87 2.80
N GLN A 233 0.91 13.46 1.81
CA GLN A 233 0.46 14.58 0.98
C GLN A 233 0.21 15.90 1.71
N SER A 234 0.64 16.01 2.96
CA SER A 234 0.08 17.02 3.88
C SER A 234 0.88 18.31 3.99
N TRP A 235 1.99 18.46 3.25
CA TRP A 235 2.80 19.68 3.31
C TRP A 235 2.64 20.57 2.08
N ASP A 236 2.99 21.83 2.28
CA ASP A 236 3.28 22.78 1.20
C ASP A 236 4.80 22.92 1.02
N LEU A 237 5.21 23.56 -0.08
CA LEU A 237 6.62 23.72 -0.41
C LEU A 237 7.41 24.47 0.68
N ASN A 238 6.83 25.48 1.33
CA ASN A 238 7.52 26.28 2.32
C ASN A 238 7.81 25.50 3.59
N TYR A 239 6.83 24.73 4.07
CA TYR A 239 7.02 23.84 5.20
C TYR A 239 8.00 22.72 4.86
N ALA A 240 7.82 22.07 3.70
CA ALA A 240 8.69 21.01 3.22
C ALA A 240 10.17 21.46 3.18
N MET A 241 10.47 22.60 2.55
CA MET A 241 11.84 23.14 2.52
C MET A 241 12.42 23.36 3.92
N LYS A 242 11.63 23.93 4.84
CA LYS A 242 12.09 24.23 6.20
C LYS A 242 12.36 22.97 7.02
N ILE A 243 11.46 22.00 6.98
CA ILE A 243 11.61 20.78 7.77
C ILE A 243 12.69 19.87 7.19
N THR A 244 12.73 19.71 5.87
CA THR A 244 13.75 18.92 5.17
C THR A 244 15.15 19.45 5.50
N SER A 245 15.40 20.75 5.38
CA SER A 245 16.69 21.35 5.77
C SER A 245 17.08 21.08 7.23
N ARG A 246 16.10 20.96 8.13
CA ARG A 246 16.34 20.71 9.56
C ARG A 246 16.63 19.25 9.88
N ILE A 247 16.13 18.32 9.07
CA ILE A 247 16.28 16.88 9.31
C ILE A 247 17.34 16.21 8.42
N GLU A 248 17.95 16.96 7.49
CA GLU A 248 19.07 16.50 6.66
C GLU A 248 20.22 15.93 7.50
N GLU A 249 20.53 16.51 8.66
CA GLU A 249 21.57 16.00 9.57
C GLU A 249 21.29 14.57 10.04
N TYR A 250 20.02 14.13 10.06
CA TYR A 250 19.62 12.79 10.47
C TYR A 250 19.62 11.78 9.30
N SER A 251 20.03 12.19 8.11
CA SER A 251 20.21 11.35 6.92
C SER A 251 19.06 10.33 6.68
N PRO A 252 17.78 10.77 6.64
CA PRO A 252 16.70 9.86 6.28
C PRO A 252 16.93 9.30 4.88
N ARG A 253 16.59 8.02 4.69
CA ARG A 253 16.78 7.30 3.43
C ARG A 253 15.87 7.84 2.32
N TRP A 254 14.67 8.30 2.67
CA TRP A 254 13.83 9.15 1.83
C TRP A 254 12.76 9.90 2.64
N LEU A 255 12.16 10.93 2.01
CA LEU A 255 10.89 11.55 2.41
C LEU A 255 9.78 11.14 1.44
N GLU A 256 8.68 10.64 1.99
CA GLU A 256 7.58 10.06 1.23
C GLU A 256 6.35 10.97 1.18
N GLU A 257 5.74 11.06 0.00
CA GLU A 257 4.53 11.83 -0.30
C GLU A 257 4.50 13.21 0.36
N VAL A 258 5.56 14.02 0.19
CA VAL A 258 5.66 15.34 0.84
C VAL A 258 4.48 16.28 0.52
N ALA A 259 3.83 16.12 -0.64
CA ALA A 259 2.74 16.97 -1.10
C ALA A 259 1.70 16.19 -1.91
N MET A 260 0.54 16.79 -2.17
CA MET A 260 -0.46 16.20 -3.07
C MET A 260 0.15 15.84 -4.44
N PRO A 261 -0.26 14.72 -5.06
CA PRO A 261 0.28 14.26 -6.35
C PRO A 261 0.02 15.25 -7.50
N ASP A 262 -1.00 16.11 -7.36
CA ASP A 262 -1.26 17.20 -8.31
C ASP A 262 -0.12 18.23 -8.37
N ARG A 263 0.66 18.36 -7.29
CA ARG A 263 1.65 19.41 -7.10
C ARG A 263 3.07 18.92 -7.42
N ILE A 264 3.28 18.32 -8.59
CA ILE A 264 4.57 17.79 -9.06
C ILE A 264 5.70 18.84 -8.95
N ASP A 265 5.40 20.12 -9.19
CA ASP A 265 6.37 21.21 -9.03
C ASP A 265 6.93 21.35 -7.61
N THR A 266 6.17 20.96 -6.59
CA THR A 266 6.66 20.95 -5.20
C THR A 266 7.78 19.93 -5.04
N TYR A 267 7.57 18.72 -5.58
CA TYR A 267 8.56 17.65 -5.55
C TYR A 267 9.83 18.05 -6.29
N ARG A 268 9.71 18.54 -7.53
CA ARG A 268 10.84 19.01 -8.34
C ARG A 268 11.64 20.11 -7.63
N GLN A 269 10.95 21.10 -7.08
CA GLN A 269 11.58 22.22 -6.37
C GLN A 269 12.24 21.79 -5.06
N LEU A 270 11.68 20.82 -4.35
CA LEU A 270 12.28 20.30 -3.13
C LEU A 270 13.52 19.47 -3.45
N ARG A 271 13.42 18.54 -4.41
CA ARG A 271 14.51 17.66 -4.84
C ARG A 271 15.76 18.43 -5.28
N GLN A 272 15.60 19.59 -5.91
CA GLN A 272 16.71 20.48 -6.30
C GLN A 272 17.45 21.12 -5.11
N ARG A 273 16.90 21.06 -3.89
CA ARG A 273 17.37 21.81 -2.72
C ARG A 273 17.71 20.94 -1.52
N THR A 274 17.52 19.62 -1.63
CA THR A 274 17.85 18.69 -0.54
C THR A 274 18.73 17.56 -1.03
N SER A 275 19.53 17.01 -0.12
CA SER A 275 20.21 15.73 -0.33
C SER A 275 19.36 14.51 0.01
N ILE A 276 18.18 14.69 0.62
CA ILE A 276 17.30 13.58 0.99
C ILE A 276 16.53 13.11 -0.25
N PRO A 277 16.61 11.82 -0.64
CA PRO A 277 15.80 11.29 -1.73
C PRO A 277 14.30 11.45 -1.49
N LEU A 278 13.54 11.67 -2.55
CA LEU A 278 12.08 11.78 -2.49
C LEU A 278 11.40 10.54 -3.05
N SER A 279 10.39 10.05 -2.34
CA SER A 279 9.54 8.94 -2.77
C SER A 279 8.06 9.35 -2.78
N GLY A 280 7.24 8.58 -3.48
CA GLY A 280 5.79 8.71 -3.39
C GLY A 280 5.06 8.14 -4.60
N ALA A 281 3.94 8.76 -4.94
CA ALA A 281 3.04 8.35 -6.01
C ALA A 281 2.27 7.04 -5.72
N GLU A 282 2.04 6.69 -4.45
CA GLU A 282 1.10 5.61 -4.10
C GLU A 282 -0.33 5.95 -4.54
N HIS A 283 -0.72 7.22 -4.47
CA HIS A 283 -2.01 7.73 -4.93
C HIS A 283 -2.00 8.20 -6.40
N GLU A 284 -1.05 7.74 -7.21
CA GLU A 284 -1.05 7.97 -8.66
C GLU A 284 -1.43 6.68 -9.41
N TYR A 285 -1.97 6.85 -10.61
CA TYR A 285 -2.63 5.78 -11.35
C TYR A 285 -2.09 5.69 -12.78
N THR A 286 -1.92 4.45 -13.26
CA THR A 286 -1.52 4.08 -14.62
C THR A 286 -0.15 4.58 -15.06
N ARG A 287 0.47 3.92 -16.04
CA ARG A 287 1.75 4.35 -16.60
C ARG A 287 1.76 5.82 -17.05
N TRP A 288 0.62 6.38 -17.44
CA TRP A 288 0.50 7.78 -17.87
C TRP A 288 0.54 8.77 -16.71
N GLY A 289 -0.01 8.41 -15.54
CA GLY A 289 0.12 9.21 -14.33
C GLY A 289 1.57 9.23 -13.85
N PHE A 290 2.16 8.04 -13.68
CA PHE A 290 3.56 7.90 -13.28
C PHE A 290 4.54 8.56 -14.26
N LYS A 291 4.26 8.54 -15.56
CA LYS A 291 5.07 9.23 -16.58
C LYS A 291 5.29 10.72 -16.25
N ARG A 292 4.30 11.39 -15.65
CA ARG A 292 4.42 12.81 -15.29
C ARG A 292 5.49 13.04 -14.22
N PHE A 293 5.62 12.14 -13.26
CA PHE A 293 6.67 12.23 -12.23
C PHE A 293 8.05 11.91 -12.80
N ILE A 294 8.14 10.91 -13.67
CA ILE A 294 9.37 10.49 -14.33
C ILE A 294 9.89 11.59 -15.26
N ASP A 295 9.05 12.11 -16.15
CA ASP A 295 9.42 13.15 -17.13
C ASP A 295 9.87 14.46 -16.47
N GLN A 296 9.34 14.76 -15.27
CA GLN A 296 9.69 15.97 -14.52
C GLN A 296 10.82 15.74 -13.51
N GLU A 297 11.38 14.52 -13.48
CA GLU A 297 12.43 14.11 -12.54
C GLU A 297 12.07 14.45 -11.08
N ALA A 298 10.79 14.24 -10.73
CA ALA A 298 10.21 14.73 -9.49
C ALA A 298 10.49 13.82 -8.29
N LEU A 299 10.76 12.53 -8.53
CA LEU A 299 10.95 11.50 -7.51
C LEU A 299 12.21 10.68 -7.81
N ASP A 300 12.83 10.16 -6.76
CA ASP A 300 13.92 9.18 -6.84
C ASP A 300 13.39 7.74 -6.72
N ILE A 301 12.24 7.57 -6.07
CA ILE A 301 11.59 6.29 -5.81
C ILE A 301 10.09 6.40 -6.15
N LEU A 302 9.58 5.48 -6.98
CA LEU A 302 8.15 5.36 -7.29
C LEU A 302 7.51 4.25 -6.45
N GLN A 303 6.32 4.51 -5.91
CA GLN A 303 5.66 3.59 -4.99
C GLN A 303 4.23 3.23 -5.41
N PRO A 304 4.01 2.71 -6.63
CA PRO A 304 2.67 2.32 -7.08
C PRO A 304 2.06 1.29 -6.13
N ASP A 305 0.85 1.54 -5.64
CA ASP A 305 0.08 0.49 -5.00
C ASP A 305 -0.49 -0.44 -6.09
N ILE A 306 -0.18 -1.74 -6.04
CA ILE A 306 -0.64 -2.69 -7.05
C ILE A 306 -2.17 -2.77 -7.12
N TYR A 307 -2.86 -2.62 -5.98
CA TYR A 307 -4.32 -2.64 -5.93
C TYR A 307 -4.95 -1.28 -6.25
N TRP A 308 -4.17 -0.22 -6.47
CA TRP A 308 -4.71 1.09 -6.84
C TRP A 308 -4.27 1.54 -8.23
N ALA A 309 -2.99 1.40 -8.57
CA ALA A 309 -2.36 1.99 -9.75
C ALA A 309 -2.82 1.39 -11.09
N GLY A 310 -3.55 0.28 -11.08
CA GLY A 310 -4.05 -0.41 -12.28
C GLY A 310 -3.83 -1.92 -12.25
N GLY A 311 -3.47 -2.54 -11.13
CA GLY A 311 -3.23 -3.97 -11.04
C GLY A 311 -1.78 -4.37 -11.32
N LEU A 312 -1.47 -5.65 -11.11
CA LEU A 312 -0.14 -6.20 -11.34
C LEU A 312 0.30 -6.02 -12.80
N SER A 313 -0.63 -6.15 -13.75
CA SER A 313 -0.35 -5.91 -15.17
C SER A 313 0.16 -4.50 -15.42
N GLU A 314 -0.41 -3.49 -14.79
CA GLU A 314 -0.03 -2.09 -15.02
C GLU A 314 1.24 -1.70 -14.24
N THR A 315 1.37 -2.19 -13.01
CA THR A 315 2.57 -1.98 -12.19
C THR A 315 3.82 -2.55 -12.85
N LEU A 316 3.74 -3.69 -13.54
CA LEU A 316 4.86 -4.22 -14.34
C LEU A 316 5.29 -3.25 -15.45
N LYS A 317 4.36 -2.57 -16.14
CA LYS A 317 4.74 -1.55 -17.13
C LYS A 317 5.32 -0.30 -16.47
N ILE A 318 4.79 0.13 -15.32
CA ILE A 318 5.31 1.27 -14.57
C ILE A 318 6.76 1.00 -14.17
N ALA A 319 7.04 -0.18 -13.59
CA ALA A 319 8.39 -0.58 -13.18
C ALA A 319 9.36 -0.67 -14.36
N ASN A 320 8.95 -1.32 -15.46
CA ASN A 320 9.75 -1.37 -16.68
C ASN A 320 10.09 0.04 -17.20
N TYR A 321 9.11 0.94 -17.21
CA TYR A 321 9.36 2.33 -17.61
C TYR A 321 10.27 3.05 -16.62
N ALA A 322 10.12 2.86 -15.31
CA ALA A 322 10.99 3.45 -14.30
C ALA A 322 12.45 2.97 -14.42
N SER A 323 12.66 1.69 -14.75
CA SER A 323 13.99 1.07 -14.83
C SER A 323 14.91 1.68 -15.90
N VAL A 324 14.36 2.20 -17.01
CA VAL A 324 15.18 2.86 -18.05
C VAL A 324 15.62 4.27 -17.65
N HIS A 325 15.13 4.77 -16.51
CA HIS A 325 15.48 6.06 -15.93
C HIS A 325 16.29 5.91 -14.62
N ASP A 326 16.82 4.72 -14.33
CA ASP A 326 17.54 4.39 -13.08
C ASP A 326 16.72 4.67 -11.80
N LEU A 327 15.39 4.74 -11.91
CA LEU A 327 14.51 4.97 -10.77
C LEU A 327 14.25 3.66 -10.02
N ILE A 328 14.12 3.76 -8.70
CA ILE A 328 13.68 2.65 -7.86
C ILE A 328 12.16 2.53 -7.92
N THR A 329 11.64 1.31 -7.94
CA THR A 329 10.20 1.05 -7.78
C THR A 329 9.99 0.10 -6.60
N ILE A 330 9.31 0.58 -5.55
CA ILE A 330 8.93 -0.20 -4.37
C ILE A 330 7.43 -0.04 -4.16
N PRO A 331 6.60 -1.03 -4.52
CA PRO A 331 5.15 -0.90 -4.35
C PRO A 331 4.76 -0.60 -2.91
N HIS A 332 3.77 0.27 -2.74
CA HIS A 332 3.15 0.53 -1.43
C HIS A 332 2.62 -0.78 -0.83
N GLY A 333 2.87 -0.98 0.47
CA GLY A 333 2.71 -2.26 1.16
C GLY A 333 1.27 -2.61 1.57
N HIS A 334 0.26 -1.97 0.98
CA HIS A 334 -1.16 -2.24 1.23
C HIS A 334 -1.51 -3.72 1.02
N SER A 335 -1.04 -4.30 -0.10
CA SER A 335 -1.32 -5.69 -0.48
C SER A 335 -0.04 -6.52 -0.59
N SER A 336 0.36 -7.13 0.52
CA SER A 336 1.58 -7.94 0.61
C SER A 336 1.62 -9.11 -0.37
N LYS A 337 0.49 -9.76 -0.66
CA LYS A 337 0.42 -10.93 -1.57
C LYS A 337 0.77 -10.59 -3.02
N ALA A 338 0.23 -9.48 -3.53
CA ALA A 338 0.59 -9.01 -4.86
C ALA A 338 2.00 -8.38 -4.87
N GLY A 339 2.32 -7.59 -3.83
CA GLY A 339 3.62 -6.94 -3.65
C GLY A 339 4.79 -7.91 -3.75
N ILE A 340 4.75 -9.01 -3.00
CA ILE A 340 5.86 -9.98 -3.00
C ILE A 340 6.01 -10.67 -4.36
N ASN A 341 4.92 -11.02 -5.03
CA ASN A 341 4.97 -11.66 -6.35
C ASN A 341 5.63 -10.73 -7.38
N PHE A 342 5.35 -9.43 -7.32
CA PHE A 342 6.04 -8.43 -8.11
C PHE A 342 7.52 -8.31 -7.72
N SER A 343 7.81 -7.98 -6.46
CA SER A 343 9.14 -7.51 -6.04
C SER A 343 10.25 -8.55 -6.19
N VAL A 344 9.95 -9.84 -6.05
CA VAL A 344 10.95 -10.92 -6.23
C VAL A 344 11.33 -11.14 -7.69
N THR A 345 10.55 -10.65 -8.65
CA THR A 345 10.87 -10.71 -10.09
C THR A 345 11.67 -9.52 -10.59
N GLN A 346 11.77 -8.46 -9.78
CA GLN A 346 12.51 -7.25 -10.14
C GLN A 346 14.00 -7.39 -9.84
N SER A 347 14.85 -6.55 -10.43
CA SER A 347 16.28 -6.50 -10.09
C SER A 347 16.49 -6.00 -8.64
N PRO A 348 17.46 -6.55 -7.86
CA PRO A 348 17.72 -6.11 -6.48
C PRO A 348 18.02 -4.63 -6.31
N ILE A 349 18.62 -3.98 -7.31
CA ILE A 349 18.88 -2.54 -7.25
C ILE A 349 17.64 -1.70 -7.60
N HIS A 350 16.75 -2.22 -8.45
CA HIS A 350 15.52 -1.53 -8.87
C HIS A 350 14.41 -1.62 -7.82
N THR A 351 14.32 -2.74 -7.12
CA THR A 351 13.37 -2.96 -6.01
C THR A 351 14.14 -3.54 -4.83
N PRO A 352 14.85 -2.69 -4.05
CA PRO A 352 15.74 -3.15 -2.98
C PRO A 352 14.99 -3.61 -1.73
N TYR A 353 13.78 -3.09 -1.52
CA TYR A 353 12.94 -3.40 -0.37
C TYR A 353 11.53 -3.78 -0.79
N GLN A 354 10.82 -4.44 0.14
CA GLN A 354 9.37 -4.55 0.16
C GLN A 354 8.86 -3.80 1.40
N GLU A 355 7.87 -2.94 1.21
CA GLU A 355 7.14 -2.36 2.35
C GLU A 355 6.29 -3.42 3.04
N TYR A 356 6.29 -3.41 4.37
CA TYR A 356 5.32 -4.13 5.19
C TYR A 356 4.71 -3.22 6.26
N LEU A 357 3.45 -2.83 6.09
CA LEU A 357 2.69 -2.07 7.09
C LEU A 357 2.23 -3.01 8.22
N GLU A 358 2.88 -2.92 9.37
CA GLU A 358 2.72 -3.87 10.49
C GLU A 358 1.27 -4.06 10.95
N LYS A 359 0.64 -2.95 11.35
CA LYS A 359 -0.74 -2.96 11.84
C LYS A 359 -1.71 -3.20 10.68
N TRP A 360 -1.53 -2.49 9.57
CA TRP A 360 -2.44 -2.63 8.42
C TRP A 360 -2.52 -4.06 7.88
N ASN A 361 -1.38 -4.74 7.71
CA ASN A 361 -1.36 -6.10 7.16
C ASN A 361 -1.99 -7.15 8.10
N THR A 362 -2.14 -6.85 9.40
CA THR A 362 -2.92 -7.70 10.32
C THR A 362 -4.41 -7.67 9.97
N ILE A 363 -4.92 -6.50 9.60
CA ILE A 363 -6.33 -6.31 9.20
C ILE A 363 -6.54 -6.77 7.76
N HIS A 364 -5.73 -6.26 6.84
CA HIS A 364 -5.91 -6.45 5.40
C HIS A 364 -5.77 -7.93 4.98
N GLN A 365 -4.94 -8.70 5.68
CA GLN A 365 -4.76 -10.13 5.43
C GLN A 365 -5.58 -11.02 6.39
N PHE A 366 -6.46 -10.45 7.23
CA PHE A 366 -7.15 -11.19 8.29
C PHE A 366 -7.81 -12.47 7.78
N PHE A 367 -8.61 -12.38 6.71
CA PHE A 367 -9.32 -13.52 6.13
C PHE A 367 -8.44 -14.45 5.29
N LEU A 368 -7.17 -14.12 5.05
CA LEU A 368 -6.29 -15.01 4.28
C LEU A 368 -5.85 -16.19 5.15
N LYS A 369 -5.80 -17.36 4.52
CA LYS A 369 -5.33 -18.61 5.10
C LYS A 369 -3.84 -18.60 5.39
N ASN A 370 -3.06 -18.06 4.45
CA ASN A 370 -1.60 -17.97 4.55
C ASN A 370 -1.18 -16.50 4.43
N PRO A 371 -1.36 -15.65 5.46
CA PRO A 371 -0.91 -14.26 5.39
C PRO A 371 0.62 -14.17 5.22
N ILE A 372 1.09 -13.13 4.54
CA ILE A 372 2.53 -12.82 4.48
C ILE A 372 2.95 -12.26 5.83
N ILE A 373 4.00 -12.83 6.41
CA ILE A 373 4.62 -12.39 7.66
C ILE A 373 6.13 -12.32 7.40
N PRO A 374 6.77 -11.15 7.58
CA PRO A 374 8.22 -11.07 7.47
C PRO A 374 8.91 -11.90 8.57
N GLU A 375 9.91 -12.67 8.18
CA GLU A 375 10.73 -13.48 9.09
C GLU A 375 12.14 -12.91 9.16
N LYS A 376 12.57 -12.43 10.34
CA LYS A 376 13.88 -11.79 10.55
C LYS A 376 14.14 -10.61 9.59
N GLY A 377 13.07 -9.87 9.27
CA GLY A 377 13.07 -8.73 8.35
C GLY A 377 13.21 -9.09 6.87
N TYR A 378 12.82 -10.31 6.48
CA TYR A 378 12.75 -10.72 5.08
C TYR A 378 11.38 -11.30 4.76
N ILE A 379 10.91 -11.07 3.53
CA ILE A 379 9.76 -11.79 2.98
C ILE A 379 10.31 -12.78 1.94
N TYR A 380 9.92 -14.05 2.07
CA TYR A 380 10.40 -15.15 1.23
C TYR A 380 9.49 -15.37 0.03
N LEU A 381 9.97 -16.14 -0.95
CA LEU A 381 9.17 -16.55 -2.10
C LEU A 381 7.84 -17.20 -1.66
N PRO A 382 6.69 -16.76 -2.22
CA PRO A 382 5.42 -17.45 -2.04
C PRO A 382 5.51 -18.90 -2.49
N LYS A 383 4.81 -19.79 -1.80
CA LYS A 383 4.72 -21.21 -2.17
C LYS A 383 3.36 -21.55 -2.76
N GLU A 384 2.38 -20.71 -2.49
CA GLU A 384 1.01 -20.89 -2.93
C GLU A 384 0.87 -20.64 -4.42
N THR A 385 0.04 -21.45 -5.05
CA THR A 385 -0.41 -21.25 -6.42
C THR A 385 -1.22 -19.94 -6.56
N GLY A 386 -1.09 -19.25 -7.68
CA GLY A 386 -1.75 -17.95 -7.86
C GLY A 386 -1.04 -16.84 -7.11
N LEU A 387 -1.81 -15.89 -6.61
CA LEU A 387 -1.34 -14.87 -5.66
C LEU A 387 -1.42 -15.37 -4.22
N GLY A 388 -1.94 -16.59 -3.98
CA GLY A 388 -2.09 -17.15 -2.63
C GLY A 388 -3.23 -16.50 -1.84
N MET A 389 -4.33 -16.17 -2.51
CA MET A 389 -5.49 -15.46 -1.97
C MET A 389 -6.57 -16.39 -1.36
N GLU A 390 -6.17 -17.59 -0.92
CA GLU A 390 -7.12 -18.52 -0.26
C GLU A 390 -7.69 -17.92 1.02
N ILE A 391 -9.02 -17.99 1.16
CA ILE A 391 -9.74 -17.53 2.34
C ILE A 391 -9.74 -18.62 3.42
N ASP A 392 -9.47 -18.22 4.66
CA ASP A 392 -9.63 -19.05 5.85
C ASP A 392 -11.08 -19.01 6.34
N SER A 393 -11.85 -20.04 6.02
CA SER A 393 -13.26 -20.13 6.44
C SER A 393 -13.43 -20.16 7.97
N SER A 394 -12.40 -20.52 8.74
CA SER A 394 -12.48 -20.53 10.21
C SER A 394 -12.54 -19.12 10.83
N LYS A 395 -12.13 -18.10 10.07
CA LYS A 395 -12.16 -16.69 10.48
C LYS A 395 -13.42 -15.95 10.01
N VAL A 396 -14.24 -16.59 9.18
CA VAL A 396 -15.48 -16.01 8.64
C VAL A 396 -16.62 -16.34 9.59
N GLU A 397 -17.12 -15.33 10.28
CA GLU A 397 -18.28 -15.44 11.18
C GLU A 397 -19.60 -15.29 10.42
N SER A 398 -19.61 -14.43 9.39
CA SER A 398 -20.72 -14.34 8.44
C SER A 398 -20.25 -13.90 7.06
N GLU A 399 -21.03 -14.28 6.04
CA GLU A 399 -20.75 -13.98 4.64
C GLU A 399 -22.02 -13.49 3.94
N LYS A 400 -21.85 -12.55 3.01
CA LYS A 400 -22.90 -12.07 2.13
C LYS A 400 -22.37 -11.91 0.71
N ILE A 401 -23.16 -12.34 -0.27
CA ILE A 401 -22.93 -11.99 -1.68
C ILE A 401 -23.52 -10.61 -1.95
N ILE A 402 -22.69 -9.69 -2.45
CA ILE A 402 -23.16 -8.37 -2.87
C ILE A 402 -23.96 -8.53 -4.15
N LYS A 403 -25.28 -8.33 -4.03
CA LYS A 403 -26.27 -8.53 -5.07
C LYS A 403 -26.43 -7.38 -6.01
#